data_AF-A0A428LDQ2-F1
#
_entry.id   AF-A0A428LDQ2-F1
#
_cell.length_a   1.000
_cell.length_b   1.000
_cell.length_c   1.000
_cell.angle_alpha   90.00
_cell.angle_beta   90.00
_cell.angle_gamma   90.00
#
_symmetry.space_group_name_H-M   'P 1'
#
loop_
_entity.id
_entity.type
_entity.pdbx_description
1 polymer ?
#
loop_
_entity_poly.entity_id
_entity_poly.type
_entity_poly.pdbx_seq_one_letter_code
_entity_poly.pdbx_strand_id
1 'polypeptide(L)'
;GSAKDNWFSSFMLSVEHLTSWHRLFVDPLSRAMYSSDGPDFEFVQQRRREGAGIHDAVWELAWKKSGPEMASLERWLEEHEGKKTA
;
A
#
# COMPACT_ATOMS: atom_id res chain seq x y z
N GLY A 1 15.97 -10.47 3.95
CA GLY A 1 15.33 -9.21 4.34
C GLY A 1 13.88 -9.30 3.94
N SER A 2 12.96 -8.94 4.83
CA SER A 2 11.53 -9.00 4.56
C SER A 2 11.17 -8.03 3.43
N ALA A 3 10.10 -8.29 2.67
CA ALA A 3 9.56 -7.33 1.69
C ALA A 3 9.29 -5.95 2.33
N LYS A 4 9.05 -5.92 3.64
CA LYS A 4 8.92 -4.70 4.45
C LYS A 4 10.18 -3.85 4.51
N ASP A 5 11.37 -4.47 4.56
CA ASP A 5 12.64 -3.76 4.69
C ASP A 5 13.13 -3.21 3.34
N ASN A 6 12.78 -3.90 2.26
CA ASN A 6 13.29 -3.63 0.92
C ASN A 6 12.38 -2.73 0.07
N TRP A 7 11.16 -2.42 0.54
CA TRP A 7 10.20 -1.54 -0.14
C TRP A 7 9.65 -2.07 -1.49
N PHE A 8 9.95 -3.33 -1.85
CA PHE A 8 9.40 -4.01 -3.02
C PHE A 8 9.10 -5.48 -2.73
N SER A 9 8.08 -6.02 -3.39
CA SER A 9 7.89 -7.48 -3.48
C SER A 9 8.72 -8.00 -4.65
N SER A 10 9.52 -9.03 -4.44
CA SER A 10 10.18 -9.74 -5.54
C SER A 10 9.34 -10.92 -5.94
N PHE A 11 8.98 -11.01 -7.20
CA PHE A 11 8.39 -12.22 -7.75
C PHE A 11 9.21 -12.72 -8.94
N MET A 12 9.28 -14.04 -9.05
CA MET A 12 9.89 -14.71 -10.19
C MET A 12 8.80 -14.91 -11.24
N LEU A 13 9.03 -14.38 -12.44
CA LEU A 13 8.20 -14.68 -13.61
C LEU A 13 8.94 -15.74 -14.42
N SER A 14 8.30 -16.90 -14.62
CA SER A 14 8.83 -17.94 -15.49
C SER A 14 7.90 -18.07 -16.71
N VAL A 15 8.44 -17.77 -17.89
CA VAL A 15 7.73 -17.92 -19.17
C VAL A 15 8.57 -18.85 -20.04
N GLU A 16 8.03 -20.04 -20.27
CA GLU A 16 8.70 -21.14 -20.98
C GLU A 16 10.08 -21.48 -20.39
N HIS A 17 11.16 -21.05 -21.03
CA HIS A 17 12.55 -21.29 -20.62
C HIS A 17 13.24 -20.04 -20.06
N LEU A 18 12.53 -18.91 -19.97
CA LEU A 18 13.06 -17.64 -19.47
C LEU A 18 12.54 -17.38 -18.06
N THR A 19 13.50 -17.19 -17.15
CA THR A 19 13.23 -16.80 -15.76
C THR A 19 13.73 -15.37 -15.54
N SER A 20 12.84 -14.46 -15.18
CA SER A 20 13.18 -13.10 -14.79
C SER A 20 12.70 -12.78 -13.39
N TRP A 21 13.50 -12.00 -12.66
CA TRP A 21 13.16 -11.50 -11.32
C TRP A 21 12.73 -10.05 -11.42
N HIS A 22 11.50 -9.77 -11.01
CA HIS A 22 10.94 -8.41 -11.04
C HIS A 22 10.72 -7.88 -9.64
N ARG A 23 11.03 -6.60 -9.45
CA ARG A 23 10.68 -5.85 -8.23
C ARG A 23 9.37 -5.12 -8.50
N LEU A 24 8.32 -5.49 -7.78
CA LEU A 24 7.06 -4.75 -7.77
C LEU A 24 7.13 -3.72 -6.65
N PHE A 25 7.22 -2.46 -7.02
CA PHE A 25 7.01 -1.35 -6.09
C PHE A 25 5.51 -1.23 -5.86
N VAL A 26 5.11 -1.34 -4.60
CA VAL A 26 3.72 -1.36 -4.19
C VAL A 26 3.42 0.00 -3.57
N ASP A 27 2.33 0.64 -4.00
CA ASP A 27 1.87 1.90 -3.44
C ASP A 27 1.62 1.77 -1.92
N PRO A 28 1.74 2.88 -1.15
CA PRO A 28 1.62 2.83 0.31
C PRO A 28 0.27 2.28 0.79
N LEU A 29 -0.81 2.43 0.02
CA LEU A 29 -2.13 1.87 0.36
C LEU A 29 -2.17 0.36 0.18
N SER A 30 -1.71 -0.16 -0.96
CA SER A 30 -1.63 -1.60 -1.18
C SER A 30 -0.68 -2.26 -0.17
N ARG A 31 0.40 -1.58 0.24
CA ARG A 31 1.27 -2.06 1.33
C ARG A 31 0.55 -2.16 2.66
N ALA A 32 -0.27 -1.17 3.00
CA ALA A 32 -1.07 -1.20 4.23
C ALA A 32 -2.17 -2.28 4.15
N MET A 33 -2.83 -2.41 2.99
CA MET A 33 -3.92 -3.36 2.77
C MET A 33 -3.46 -4.82 2.81
N TYR A 34 -2.31 -5.13 2.19
CA TYR A 34 -1.74 -6.48 2.14
C TYR A 34 -0.68 -6.72 3.22
N SER A 35 -0.62 -5.86 4.24
CA SER A 35 0.36 -6.04 5.31
C SER A 35 0.09 -7.33 6.07
N SER A 36 1.13 -8.14 6.21
CA SER A 36 1.10 -9.35 7.04
C SER A 36 1.57 -9.11 8.48
N ASP A 37 1.69 -7.85 8.92
CA ASP A 37 2.01 -7.53 10.32
C ASP A 37 0.78 -7.74 11.22
N GLY A 38 0.94 -8.50 12.31
CA GLY A 38 -0.11 -8.65 13.33
C GLY A 38 -0.63 -7.32 13.89
N PRO A 39 0.24 -6.36 14.27
CA PRO A 39 -0.18 -5.05 14.78
C PRO A 39 -1.00 -4.22 13.79
N ASP A 40 -0.74 -4.35 12.49
CA ASP A 40 -1.51 -3.65 11.46
C ASP A 40 -2.93 -4.22 11.34
N PHE A 41 -3.05 -5.54 11.41
CA PHE A 41 -4.34 -6.22 11.42
C PHE A 41 -5.16 -5.83 12.66
N GLU A 42 -4.53 -5.78 13.84
CA GLU A 42 -5.18 -5.32 15.08
C GLU A 42 -5.66 -3.88 14.97
N PHE A 43 -4.85 -2.99 14.36
CA PHE A 43 -5.25 -1.60 14.13
C PHE A 43 -6.49 -1.50 13.24
N VAL A 44 -6.51 -2.20 12.10
CA VAL A 44 -7.67 -2.19 11.20
C VAL A 44 -8.90 -2.82 11.86
N GLN A 45 -8.73 -3.90 12.63
CA GLN A 45 -9.81 -4.50 13.41
C GLN A 45 -10.38 -3.55 14.46
N GLN A 46 -9.53 -2.82 15.17
CA GLN A 46 -9.95 -1.84 16.17
C GLN A 46 -10.73 -0.70 15.52
N ARG A 47 -10.23 -0.12 14.43
CA ARG A 47 -10.94 0.94 13.68
C ARG A 47 -12.28 0.45 13.14
N ARG A 48 -12.36 -0.81 12.69
CA ARG A 48 -13.64 -1.43 12.30
C ARG A 48 -14.61 -1.59 13.47
N ARG A 49 -14.14 -1.93 14.67
CA ARG A 49 -14.98 -1.99 15.88
C ARG A 49 -15.52 -0.62 16.27
N GLU A 50 -14.76 0.43 16.00
CA GLU A 50 -15.17 1.84 16.17
C GLU A 50 -16.15 2.31 15.09
N GLY A 51 -16.48 1.45 14.11
CA GLY A 51 -17.43 1.74 13.04
C GLY A 51 -16.80 2.34 11.78
N ALA A 52 -15.48 2.46 11.70
CA ALA A 52 -14.81 2.94 10.49
C ALA A 52 -14.94 1.92 9.36
N GLY A 53 -15.09 2.42 8.13
CA GLY A 53 -15.01 1.59 6.94
C GLY A 53 -13.63 0.95 6.80
N ILE A 54 -13.55 -0.20 6.11
CA ILE A 54 -12.26 -0.85 5.84
C ILE A 54 -11.30 0.09 5.11
N HIS A 55 -11.81 0.85 4.13
CA HIS A 55 -11.00 1.74 3.31
C HIS A 55 -10.41 2.87 4.16
N ASP A 56 -11.20 3.47 5.06
CA ASP A 56 -10.74 4.53 5.96
C ASP A 56 -9.69 4.00 6.96
N ALA A 57 -9.93 2.81 7.52
CA ALA A 57 -8.99 2.18 8.43
C ALA A 57 -7.63 1.86 7.75
N VAL A 58 -7.66 1.42 6.50
CA VAL A 58 -6.45 1.16 5.69
C VAL A 58 -5.77 2.48 5.30
N TRP A 59 -6.53 3.52 4.98
CA TRP A 59 -6.00 4.85 4.68
C TRP A 59 -5.22 5.42 5.86
N GLU A 60 -5.79 5.35 7.06
CA GLU A 60 -5.12 5.79 8.29
C GLU A 60 -3.89 4.94 8.62
N LEU A 61 -3.98 3.62 8.39
CA LEU A 61 -2.83 2.73 8.56
C LEU A 61 -1.69 3.10 7.60
N ALA A 62 -2.02 3.42 6.34
CA ALA A 62 -1.05 3.87 5.34
C ALA A 62 -0.40 5.19 5.77
N TRP A 63 -1.17 6.16 6.28
CA TRP A 63 -0.67 7.41 6.83
C TRP A 63 0.27 7.21 8.02
N LYS A 64 -0.06 6.25 8.91
CA LYS A 64 0.76 5.91 10.07
C LYS A 64 2.10 5.29 9.70
N LYS A 65 2.16 4.45 8.65
CA LYS A 65 3.39 3.74 8.24
C LYS A 65 4.23 4.49 7.20
N SER A 66 3.57 5.18 6.29
CA SER A 66 4.14 5.75 5.06
C SER A 66 3.75 7.22 4.86
N GLY A 67 3.66 8.01 5.94
CA GLY A 67 3.21 9.41 5.90
C GLY A 67 3.84 10.29 4.80
N PRO A 68 5.18 10.30 4.60
CA PRO A 68 5.81 11.09 3.53
C PRO A 68 5.41 10.66 2.11
N GLU A 69 5.19 9.34 1.90
CA GLU A 69 4.73 8.80 0.62
C GLU A 69 3.24 9.13 0.41
N MET A 70 2.41 9.01 1.46
CA MET A 70 1.00 9.41 1.41
C MET A 70 0.83 10.89 1.10
N ALA A 71 1.64 11.78 1.69
CA ALA A 71 1.63 13.21 1.35
C ALA A 71 2.08 13.47 -0.10
N SER A 72 2.94 12.63 -0.66
CA SER A 72 3.33 12.71 -2.08
C SER A 72 2.25 12.15 -3.00
N LEU A 73 1.55 11.11 -2.56
CA LEU A 73 0.41 10.52 -3.25
C LEU A 73 -0.79 11.48 -3.28
N GLU A 74 -1.12 12.14 -2.17
CA GLU A 74 -2.18 13.16 -2.12
C GLU A 74 -1.88 14.33 -3.06
N ARG A 75 -0.65 14.87 -3.04
CA ARG A 75 -0.23 15.91 -3.98
C ARG A 75 -0.36 15.45 -5.44
N TRP A 76 0.04 14.23 -5.74
CA TRP A 76 -0.10 13.66 -7.08
C TRP A 76 -1.58 13.51 -7.48
N LEU A 77 -2.45 13.08 -6.55
CA LEU A 77 -3.89 12.99 -6.77
C LEU A 77 -4.49 14.38 -7.03
N GLU A 78 -4.13 15.39 -6.25
CA GLU A 78 -4.56 16.78 -6.45
C GLU A 78 -4.17 17.32 -7.84
N GLU A 79 -2.94 17.04 -8.28
CA GLU A 79 -2.41 17.47 -9.57
C GLU A 79 -3.07 16.76 -10.77
N HIS A 80 -3.51 15.51 -10.59
CA HIS A 80 -3.97 14.65 -11.69
C HIS A 80 -5.48 14.34 -11.70
N GLU A 81 -6.19 14.41 -10.57
CA GLU A 81 -7.64 14.20 -10.51
C GLU A 81 -8.45 15.40 -11.00
N GLY A 82 -7.89 16.62 -10.95
CA GLY A 82 -8.49 17.82 -11.54
C GLY A 82 -8.69 17.78 -13.07
N LYS A 83 -8.21 16.73 -13.76
CA LYS A 83 -8.37 16.54 -15.21
C LYS A 83 -9.46 15.53 -15.61
N LYS A 84 -10.12 14.85 -14.66
CA LYS A 84 -11.21 13.90 -14.98
C LYS A 84 -12.58 14.54 -15.20
N THR A 85 -12.69 15.86 -15.09
CA THR A 85 -13.88 16.65 -15.45
C THR A 85 -13.57 17.61 -16.59
N ALA A 86 -13.36 17.06 -17.79
CA ALA A 86 -13.39 17.81 -19.05
C ALA A 86 -14.09 16.95 -20.11
#